data_AF-A0A931YEG3-F1
#
_entry.id   AF-A0A931YEG3-F1
#
_cell.length_a   1.000
_cell.length_b   1.000
_cell.length_c   1.000
_cell.angle_alpha   90.00
_cell.angle_beta   90.00
_cell.angle_gamma   90.00
#
_symmetry.space_group_name_H-M   'P 1'
#
loop_
_entity.id
_entity.type
_entity.pdbx_description
1 polymer ?
#
loop_
_entity_poly.entity_id
_entity_poly.type
_entity_poly.pdbx_seq_one_letter_code
_entity_poly.pdbx_strand_id
1 'polypeptide(L)'
;PIEVTTLREGSWGEGGDHRVWLNRETEWTWDRVWEAEAALLERVGRGPVASALHRRVLAQACREALLLQASDWQFLITTWSARDYAERRFAGHYAAFTRCLELADRLAGGGALGAEEEADLARLEREDFVFPDLDPAWARGGPA
;
A
#
# COMPACT_ATOMS: atom_id res chain seq x y z
N PRO A 1 35.18 -20.94 8.55
CA PRO A 1 35.04 -21.00 7.07
C PRO A 1 33.74 -20.29 6.65
N ILE A 2 33.80 -19.47 5.60
CA ILE A 2 32.59 -18.90 4.99
C ILE A 2 32.24 -19.82 3.83
N GLU A 3 31.02 -20.35 3.84
CA GLU A 3 30.48 -21.18 2.78
C GLU A 3 29.54 -20.34 1.92
N VAL A 4 29.71 -20.41 0.59
CA VAL A 4 28.91 -19.66 -0.39
C VAL A 4 28.00 -20.63 -1.10
N THR A 5 26.72 -20.30 -1.21
CA THR A 5 25.71 -21.12 -1.89
C THR A 5 24.76 -20.25 -2.69
N THR A 6 24.05 -20.85 -3.64
CA THR A 6 23.01 -20.20 -4.44
C THR A 6 21.64 -20.52 -3.85
N LEU A 7 20.85 -19.49 -3.56
CA LEU A 7 19.49 -19.66 -3.07
C LEU A 7 18.54 -19.95 -4.24
N ARG A 8 17.65 -20.93 -4.04
CA ARG A 8 16.48 -21.12 -4.90
C ARG A 8 15.31 -20.36 -4.29
N GLU A 9 14.36 -19.97 -5.14
CA GLU A 9 13.09 -19.40 -4.69
C GLU A 9 12.36 -20.39 -3.77
N GLY A 10 11.74 -19.85 -2.73
CA GLY A 10 11.00 -20.62 -1.75
C GLY A 10 10.53 -19.76 -0.59
N SER A 11 9.80 -20.39 0.32
CA SER A 11 9.36 -19.78 1.57
C SER A 11 9.48 -20.77 2.73
N TRP A 12 9.30 -20.29 3.94
CA TRP A 12 9.11 -21.13 5.13
C TRP A 12 7.65 -21.56 5.38
N GLY A 13 6.75 -21.30 4.44
CA GLY A 13 5.34 -21.68 4.51
C GLY A 13 5.10 -23.14 4.11
N GLU A 14 3.82 -23.54 4.12
CA GLU A 14 3.42 -24.88 3.71
C GLU A 14 3.89 -25.18 2.27
N GLY A 15 4.56 -26.32 2.09
CA GLY A 15 5.10 -26.75 0.79
C GLY A 15 6.42 -26.10 0.38
N GLY A 16 6.94 -25.14 1.16
CA GLY A 16 8.23 -24.49 0.89
C GLY A 16 8.23 -23.54 -0.32
N ASP A 17 7.05 -23.20 -0.86
CA ASP A 17 6.85 -22.33 -2.02
C ASP A 17 5.86 -21.19 -1.68
N HIS A 18 5.24 -20.56 -2.68
CA HIS A 18 4.38 -19.39 -2.50
C HIS A 18 2.89 -19.69 -2.38
N ARG A 19 2.48 -20.96 -2.38
CA ARG A 19 1.05 -21.36 -2.45
C ARG A 19 0.17 -20.77 -1.35
N VAL A 20 0.75 -20.47 -0.18
CA VAL A 20 0.02 -19.89 0.95
C VAL A 20 -0.43 -18.45 0.65
N TRP A 21 0.30 -17.72 -0.18
CA TRP A 21 0.00 -16.32 -0.52
C TRP A 21 -0.49 -16.15 -1.95
N LEU A 22 -0.07 -17.02 -2.88
CA LEU A 22 -0.45 -16.99 -4.29
C LEU A 22 -1.22 -18.26 -4.67
N ASN A 23 -2.54 -18.15 -4.65
CA ASN A 23 -3.46 -19.22 -5.04
C ASN A 23 -4.79 -18.62 -5.53
N ARG A 24 -5.73 -19.46 -5.93
CA ARG A 24 -7.03 -19.05 -6.50
C ARG A 24 -7.89 -18.20 -5.54
N GLU A 25 -7.75 -18.37 -4.22
CA GLU A 25 -8.52 -17.60 -3.24
C GLU A 25 -7.95 -16.20 -3.01
N THR A 26 -6.65 -16.01 -3.28
CA THR A 26 -5.93 -14.76 -3.03
C THR A 26 -5.52 -14.01 -4.30
N GLU A 27 -5.67 -14.61 -5.49
CA GLU A 27 -5.31 -14.02 -6.79
C GLU A 27 -5.85 -12.59 -6.97
N TRP A 28 -7.11 -12.36 -6.61
CA TRP A 28 -7.75 -11.05 -6.71
C TRP A 28 -7.07 -9.94 -5.88
N THR A 29 -6.34 -10.30 -4.82
CA THR A 29 -5.58 -9.33 -4.02
C THR A 29 -4.35 -8.84 -4.79
N TRP A 30 -3.70 -9.73 -5.55
CA TRP A 30 -2.49 -9.40 -6.30
C TRP A 30 -2.77 -8.42 -7.42
N ASP A 31 -3.90 -8.55 -8.11
CA ASP A 31 -4.36 -7.57 -9.11
C ASP A 31 -4.40 -6.15 -8.52
N ARG A 32 -4.89 -6.01 -7.28
CA ARG A 32 -5.02 -4.72 -6.59
C ARG A 32 -3.69 -4.20 -6.05
N VAL A 33 -2.83 -5.09 -5.57
CA VAL A 33 -1.47 -4.73 -5.15
C VAL A 33 -0.70 -4.15 -6.34
N TRP A 34 -0.71 -4.84 -7.49
CA TRP A 34 0.00 -4.37 -8.69
C TRP A 34 -0.58 -3.08 -9.26
N GLU A 35 -1.91 -2.92 -9.26
CA GLU A 35 -2.55 -1.66 -9.65
C GLU A 35 -2.11 -0.51 -8.75
N ALA A 36 -2.10 -0.73 -7.43
CA ALA A 36 -1.68 0.28 -6.46
C ALA A 36 -0.20 0.64 -6.59
N GLU A 37 0.68 -0.35 -6.75
CA GLU A 37 2.12 -0.13 -6.97
C GLU A 37 2.37 0.71 -8.21
N ALA A 38 1.78 0.34 -9.34
CA ALA A 38 1.93 1.06 -10.59
C ALA A 38 1.40 2.50 -10.48
N ALA A 39 0.21 2.68 -9.89
CA ALA A 39 -0.39 3.99 -9.72
C ALA A 39 0.43 4.90 -8.78
N LEU A 40 0.96 4.34 -7.69
CA LEU A 40 1.80 5.09 -6.76
C LEU A 40 3.11 5.55 -7.41
N LEU A 41 3.81 4.64 -8.08
CA LEU A 41 5.04 4.94 -8.80
C LEU A 41 4.83 6.03 -9.86
N GLU A 42 3.72 5.95 -10.58
CA GLU A 42 3.37 6.89 -11.61
C GLU A 42 3.07 8.29 -11.03
N ARG A 43 2.22 8.39 -10.00
CA ARG A 43 1.90 9.68 -9.34
C ARG A 43 3.11 10.31 -8.69
N VAL A 44 3.88 9.51 -7.96
CA VAL A 44 5.11 9.99 -7.35
C VAL A 44 6.13 10.34 -8.44
N GLY A 45 6.12 9.73 -9.63
CA GLY A 45 7.02 10.06 -10.73
C GLY A 45 6.71 11.37 -11.49
N ARG A 46 5.50 11.93 -11.38
CA ARG A 46 5.02 13.07 -12.21
C ARG A 46 5.71 14.41 -11.97
N GLY A 47 6.49 14.58 -10.89
CA GLY A 47 7.19 15.83 -10.63
C GLY A 47 7.37 16.14 -9.14
N PRO A 48 7.81 17.36 -8.79
CA PRO A 48 7.93 17.76 -7.40
C PRO A 48 6.57 17.86 -6.71
N VAL A 49 6.57 17.70 -5.39
CA VAL A 49 5.37 17.86 -4.58
C VAL A 49 4.92 19.32 -4.60
N ALA A 50 3.69 19.56 -5.08
CA ALA A 50 3.14 20.90 -5.30
C ALA A 50 2.89 21.74 -4.02
N SER A 51 2.60 21.11 -2.88
CA SER A 51 2.29 21.81 -1.62
C SER A 51 2.46 20.91 -0.40
N ALA A 52 2.47 21.48 0.81
CA ALA A 52 2.50 20.70 2.06
C ALA A 52 1.27 19.78 2.20
N LEU A 53 0.09 20.23 1.75
CA LEU A 53 -1.11 19.41 1.77
C LEU A 53 -1.04 18.26 0.76
N HIS A 54 -0.52 18.52 -0.45
CA HIS A 54 -0.26 17.47 -1.42
C HIS A 54 0.73 16.43 -0.87
N ARG A 55 1.79 16.88 -0.17
CA ARG A 55 2.74 15.98 0.52
C ARG A 55 2.04 15.09 1.55
N ARG A 56 1.20 15.69 2.40
CA ARG A 56 0.46 14.99 3.46
C ARG A 56 -0.43 13.89 2.88
N VAL A 57 -1.21 14.20 1.85
CA VAL A 57 -2.09 13.23 1.18
C VAL A 57 -1.28 12.13 0.50
N LEU A 58 -0.20 12.45 -0.21
CA LEU A 58 0.68 11.44 -0.81
C LEU A 58 1.33 10.54 0.24
N ALA A 59 1.73 11.08 1.40
CA ALA A 59 2.28 10.29 2.49
C ALA A 59 1.26 9.28 3.02
N GLN A 60 -0.01 9.70 3.20
CA GLN A 60 -1.07 8.77 3.57
C GLN A 60 -1.31 7.72 2.47
N ALA A 61 -1.32 8.10 1.18
CA ALA A 61 -1.41 7.12 0.10
C ALA A 61 -0.28 6.08 0.15
N CYS A 62 0.95 6.50 0.45
CA CYS A 62 2.08 5.58 0.61
C CYS A 62 1.86 4.61 1.79
N ARG A 63 1.30 5.07 2.92
CA ARG A 63 0.96 4.20 4.05
C ARG A 63 -0.11 3.18 3.68
N GLU A 64 -1.17 3.60 3.01
CA GLU A 64 -2.23 2.69 2.56
C GLU A 64 -1.69 1.63 1.58
N ALA A 65 -0.77 2.00 0.68
CA ALA A 65 -0.10 1.05 -0.20
C ALA A 65 0.75 0.03 0.57
N LEU A 66 1.53 0.48 1.57
CA LEU A 66 2.32 -0.41 2.43
C LEU A 66 1.43 -1.37 3.24
N LEU A 67 0.31 -0.87 3.77
CA LEU A 67 -0.65 -1.68 4.51
C LEU A 67 -1.36 -2.68 3.59
N LEU A 68 -1.68 -2.29 2.36
CA LEU A 68 -2.23 -3.18 1.33
C LEU A 68 -1.29 -4.34 0.97
N GLN A 69 0.02 -4.09 0.99
CA GLN A 69 1.08 -5.08 0.67
C GLN A 69 1.39 -6.06 1.82
N ALA A 70 0.73 -5.95 2.97
CA ALA A 70 0.96 -6.87 4.07
C ALA A 70 0.55 -8.31 3.71
N SER A 71 1.50 -9.25 3.79
CA SER A 71 1.27 -10.66 3.41
C SER A 71 0.27 -11.39 4.33
N ASP A 72 -0.01 -10.81 5.51
CA ASP A 72 -1.00 -11.31 6.46
C ASP A 72 -2.39 -11.43 5.84
N TRP A 73 -2.73 -10.58 4.86
CA TRP A 73 -4.05 -10.64 4.22
C TRP A 73 -4.25 -11.95 3.47
N GLN A 74 -3.32 -12.31 2.58
CA GLN A 74 -3.37 -13.56 1.84
C GLN A 74 -3.21 -14.77 2.76
N PHE A 75 -2.38 -14.64 3.81
CA PHE A 75 -2.21 -15.70 4.81
C PHE A 75 -3.51 -15.99 5.59
N LEU A 76 -4.21 -14.95 6.07
CA LEU A 76 -5.45 -15.09 6.83
C LEU A 76 -6.62 -15.58 5.98
N ILE A 77 -6.64 -15.22 4.69
CA ILE A 77 -7.60 -15.76 3.70
C ILE A 77 -7.35 -17.26 3.51
N THR A 78 -6.11 -17.65 3.16
CA THR A 78 -5.77 -19.04 2.83
C THR A 78 -5.88 -19.98 4.02
N THR A 79 -5.51 -19.53 5.22
CA THR A 79 -5.61 -20.36 6.44
C THR A 79 -6.99 -20.34 7.07
N TRP A 80 -7.95 -19.58 6.52
CA TRP A 80 -9.31 -19.41 7.05
C TRP A 80 -9.39 -18.95 8.51
N SER A 81 -8.30 -18.39 9.05
CA SER A 81 -8.24 -17.97 10.45
C SER A 81 -9.04 -16.69 10.71
N ALA A 82 -9.07 -15.77 9.74
CA ALA A 82 -9.81 -14.51 9.82
C ALA A 82 -10.16 -13.95 8.43
N ARG A 83 -10.66 -14.80 7.54
CA ARG A 83 -10.88 -14.47 6.11
C ARG A 83 -11.69 -13.18 5.90
N ASP A 84 -12.90 -13.09 6.44
CA ASP A 84 -13.75 -11.92 6.22
C ASP A 84 -13.11 -10.62 6.76
N TYR A 85 -12.30 -10.73 7.83
CA TYR A 85 -11.56 -9.59 8.37
C TYR A 85 -10.47 -9.15 7.39
N ALA A 86 -9.69 -10.09 6.87
CA ALA A 86 -8.63 -9.81 5.91
C ALA A 86 -9.20 -9.21 4.62
N GLU A 87 -10.26 -9.78 4.06
CA GLU A 87 -10.91 -9.27 2.85
C GLU A 87 -11.43 -7.83 3.05
N ARG A 88 -12.09 -7.54 4.19
CA ARG A 88 -12.57 -6.19 4.51
C ARG A 88 -11.44 -5.19 4.70
N ARG A 89 -10.38 -5.55 5.44
CA ARG A 89 -9.24 -4.65 5.68
C ARG A 89 -8.48 -4.35 4.41
N PHE A 90 -8.20 -5.38 3.61
CA PHE A 90 -7.57 -5.24 2.31
C PHE A 90 -8.35 -4.29 1.40
N ALA A 91 -9.67 -4.51 1.25
CA ALA A 91 -10.53 -3.64 0.46
C ALA A 91 -10.58 -2.19 1.01
N GLY A 92 -10.55 -2.03 2.34
CA GLY A 92 -10.49 -0.74 3.01
C GLY A 92 -9.22 0.04 2.66
N HIS A 93 -8.05 -0.58 2.80
CA HIS A 93 -6.76 0.03 2.43
C HIS A 93 -6.71 0.37 0.93
N TYR A 94 -7.22 -0.51 0.06
CA TYR A 94 -7.30 -0.23 -1.38
C TYR A 94 -8.17 0.98 -1.71
N ALA A 95 -9.35 1.10 -1.06
CA ALA A 95 -10.24 2.23 -1.26
C ALA A 95 -9.64 3.53 -0.72
N ALA A 96 -9.02 3.49 0.47
CA ALA A 96 -8.34 4.62 1.08
C ALA A 96 -7.16 5.11 0.21
N PHE A 97 -6.34 4.17 -0.28
CA PHE A 97 -5.25 4.43 -1.22
C PHE A 97 -5.76 5.15 -2.47
N THR A 98 -6.77 4.58 -3.14
CA THR A 98 -7.33 5.12 -4.38
C THR A 98 -7.85 6.54 -4.15
N ARG A 99 -8.60 6.74 -3.05
CA ARG A 99 -9.12 8.05 -2.68
C ARG A 99 -8.01 9.07 -2.43
N CYS A 100 -6.94 8.68 -1.73
CA CYS A 100 -5.81 9.57 -1.49
C CYS A 100 -5.12 9.95 -2.81
N LEU A 101 -4.97 9.03 -3.77
CA LEU A 101 -4.40 9.38 -5.08
C LEU A 101 -5.27 10.36 -5.87
N GLU A 102 -6.60 10.19 -5.86
CA GLU A 102 -7.51 11.15 -6.50
C GLU A 102 -7.37 12.56 -5.90
N LEU A 103 -7.30 12.63 -4.56
CA LEU A 103 -7.08 13.89 -3.84
C LEU A 103 -5.71 14.49 -4.17
N ALA A 104 -4.66 13.66 -4.23
CA ALA A 104 -3.31 14.09 -4.60
C ALA A 104 -3.28 14.67 -6.02
N ASP A 105 -3.89 14.01 -6.99
CA ASP A 105 -3.99 14.49 -8.38
C ASP A 105 -4.70 15.85 -8.45
N ARG A 106 -5.80 16.02 -7.69
CA ARG A 106 -6.54 17.28 -7.64
C ARG A 106 -5.72 18.41 -7.00
N LEU A 107 -4.98 18.10 -5.92
CA LEU A 107 -4.10 19.06 -5.25
C LEU A 107 -2.90 19.45 -6.11
N ALA A 108 -2.34 18.51 -6.87
CA ALA A 108 -1.28 18.78 -7.85
C ALA A 108 -1.76 19.75 -8.95
N GLY A 109 -3.04 19.68 -9.33
CA GLY A 109 -3.69 20.62 -10.25
C GLY A 109 -4.10 21.97 -9.64
N GLY A 110 -3.76 22.24 -8.36
CA GLY A 110 -4.10 23.50 -7.68
C GLY A 110 -5.49 23.54 -7.04
N GLY A 111 -6.15 22.38 -6.90
CA GLY A 111 -7.39 22.27 -6.15
C GLY A 111 -7.20 22.39 -4.64
N ALA A 112 -8.31 22.25 -3.90
CA ALA A 112 -8.34 22.26 -2.44
C ALA A 112 -9.10 21.04 -1.89
N LEU A 113 -9.04 20.83 -0.57
CA LEU A 113 -9.91 19.87 0.12
C LEU A 113 -11.15 20.57 0.66
N GLY A 114 -12.30 19.89 0.55
CA GLY A 114 -13.49 20.23 1.31
C GLY A 114 -13.37 19.80 2.78
N ALA A 115 -14.27 20.30 3.62
CA ALA A 115 -14.26 20.00 5.06
C ALA A 115 -14.45 18.50 5.36
N GLU A 116 -15.27 17.81 4.58
CA GLU A 116 -15.50 16.36 4.70
C GLU A 116 -14.24 15.56 4.34
N GLU A 117 -13.56 15.92 3.25
CA GLU A 117 -12.34 15.25 2.80
C GLU A 117 -11.17 15.45 3.78
N GLU A 118 -11.09 16.63 4.40
CA GLU A 118 -10.13 16.89 5.47
C GLU A 118 -10.44 16.04 6.72
N ALA A 119 -11.72 15.90 7.09
CA ALA A 119 -12.13 15.07 8.21
C ALA A 119 -11.85 13.58 7.95
N ASP A 120 -12.08 13.11 6.73
CA ASP A 120 -11.77 11.75 6.31
C ASP A 120 -10.27 11.47 6.30
N LEU A 121 -9.47 12.38 5.75
CA LEU A 121 -8.01 12.28 5.78
C LEU A 121 -7.50 12.22 7.23
N ALA A 122 -7.98 13.10 8.10
CA ALA A 122 -7.60 13.11 9.51
C ALA A 122 -8.04 11.84 10.24
N ARG A 123 -9.15 11.22 9.84
CA ARG A 123 -9.59 9.93 10.37
C ARG A 123 -8.62 8.81 9.94
N LEU A 124 -8.29 8.73 8.65
CA LEU A 124 -7.31 7.77 8.13
C LEU A 124 -5.95 7.92 8.81
N GLU A 125 -5.45 9.14 8.96
CA GLU A 125 -4.17 9.40 9.63
C GLU A 125 -4.13 8.98 11.10
N ARG A 126 -5.29 8.92 11.78
CA ARG A 126 -5.39 8.39 13.16
C ARG A 126 -5.48 6.88 13.20
N GLU A 127 -6.19 6.28 12.26
CA GLU A 127 -6.39 4.82 12.20
C GLU A 127 -5.13 4.12 11.68
N ASP A 128 -4.54 4.67 10.62
CA ASP A 128 -3.42 4.12 9.84
C ASP A 128 -2.19 5.04 9.96
N PHE A 129 -1.77 5.27 11.21
CA PHE A 129 -0.75 6.26 11.61
C PHE A 129 0.71 5.79 11.47
N VAL A 130 0.94 4.56 11.00
CA VAL A 130 2.28 3.96 10.93
C VAL A 130 3.21 4.76 10.02
N PHE A 131 4.51 4.76 10.33
CA PHE A 131 5.52 5.54 9.58
C PHE A 131 5.19 7.05 9.53
N PRO A 132 5.24 7.75 10.68
CA PRO A 132 4.88 9.18 10.76
C PRO A 132 5.77 10.05 9.86
N ASP A 133 7.03 9.67 9.69
CA ASP A 133 8.03 10.42 8.91
C ASP A 133 8.17 9.92 7.46
N LEU A 134 7.20 9.15 6.95
CA LEU A 134 7.25 8.60 5.59
C LEU A 134 7.29 9.72 4.54
N ASP A 135 8.41 9.82 3.82
CA ASP A 135 8.53 10.70 2.65
C ASP A 135 7.99 9.98 1.41
N PRO A 136 7.02 10.55 0.67
CA PRO A 136 6.55 9.97 -0.59
C PRO A 136 7.66 9.68 -1.62
N ALA A 137 8.80 10.39 -1.54
CA ALA A 137 9.96 10.13 -2.39
C ALA A 137 10.54 8.71 -2.21
N TRP A 138 10.30 8.05 -1.07
CA TRP A 138 10.67 6.65 -0.83
C TRP A 138 10.21 5.73 -1.97
N ALA A 139 8.99 5.94 -2.47
CA ALA A 139 8.42 5.10 -3.51
C ALA A 139 9.22 5.15 -4.83
N ARG A 140 10.04 6.19 -5.07
CA ARG A 140 10.87 6.29 -6.29
C ARG A 140 12.10 5.38 -6.30
N GLY A 141 12.39 4.68 -5.19
CA GLY A 141 13.57 3.82 -5.09
C GLY A 141 14.91 4.57 -5.03
N GLY A 142 14.94 5.78 -4.46
CA GLY A 142 16.19 6.51 -4.19
C GLY A 142 16.97 5.90 -3.01
N PRO A 143 18.31 5.99 -2.97
CA PRO A 143 19.10 5.40 -1.90
C PRO A 143 18.76 6.07 -0.56
N ALA A 144 18.70 5.26 0.49
CA ALA A 144 18.72 5.71 1.88
C ALA A 144 20.00 6.49 2.21
#